data_AF-A0A948DYJ8-F1
#
_entry.id   AF-A0A948DYJ8-F1
#
_cell.length_a   1.000
_cell.length_b   1.000
_cell.length_c   1.000
_cell.angle_alpha   90.00
_cell.angle_beta   90.00
_cell.angle_gamma   90.00
#
_symmetry.space_group_name_H-M   'P 1'
#
loop_
_entity.id
_entity.type
_entity.pdbx_description
1 polymer ?
#
loop_
_entity_poly.entity_id
_entity_poly.type
_entity_poly.pdbx_seq_one_letter_code
_entity_poly.pdbx_strand_id
1 'polypeptide(L)' 'MYELINLLNQSKIISQIEVLELVDESSVQSIRIKTKLIDGSVLFIHETVSERGHKYSYHWQDEDNKLLLRCLRNSRK' A
#
# COMPACT_ATOMS: atom_id res chain seq x y z
N MET A 1 -1.22 11.53 -1.90
CA MET A 1 -0.66 10.29 -1.34
C MET A 1 -0.54 10.28 0.19
N TYR A 2 -0.24 11.40 0.86
CA TYR A 2 -0.16 11.46 2.33
C TYR A 2 -1.44 11.09 3.08
N GLU A 3 -2.61 11.26 2.46
CA GLU A 3 -3.90 10.87 3.04
C GLU A 3 -4.00 9.36 3.31
N LEU A 4 -3.44 8.52 2.43
CA LEU A 4 -3.38 7.07 2.65
C LEU A 4 -2.62 6.75 3.95
N ILE A 5 -1.46 7.38 4.16
CA ILE A 5 -0.66 7.19 5.37
C ILE A 5 -1.45 7.63 6.61
N ASN A 6 -2.16 8.76 6.53
CA ASN A 6 -3.00 9.24 7.62
C ASN A 6 -4.13 8.26 7.96
N LEU A 7 -4.82 7.70 6.96
CA LEU A 7 -5.86 6.70 7.16
C LEU A 7 -5.32 5.42 7.79
N LEU A 8 -4.14 4.97 7.36
CA LEU A 8 -3.47 3.81 7.95
C LEU A 8 -3.09 4.07 9.41
N ASN A 9 -2.55 5.26 9.74
CA ASN A 9 -2.21 5.66 11.11
C ASN A 9 -3.42 5.72 12.05
N GLN A 10 -4.61 6.01 11.53
CA GLN A 10 -5.84 6.05 12.32
C GLN A 10 -6.46 4.66 12.55
N SER A 11 -6.01 3.65 11.81
CA SER A 11 -6.54 2.29 11.92
C SER A 11 -6.02 1.57 13.16
N LYS A 12 -6.95 1.07 14.00
CA LYS A 12 -6.62 0.26 15.19
C LYS A 12 -6.09 -1.14 14.86
N ILE A 13 -6.25 -1.58 13.61
CA ILE A 13 -5.84 -2.91 13.15
C ILE A 13 -4.35 -2.92 12.76
N ILE A 14 -3.77 -1.75 12.51
CA ILE A 14 -2.38 -1.61 12.07
C ILE A 14 -1.50 -1.39 13.30
N SER A 15 -0.48 -2.24 13.46
CA SER A 15 0.49 -2.16 14.54
C SER A 15 1.75 -1.39 14.14
N GLN A 16 2.13 -1.42 12.85
CA GLN A 16 3.29 -0.72 12.33
C GLN A 16 3.09 -0.33 10.87
N ILE A 17 3.64 0.83 10.49
CA ILE A 17 3.68 1.32 9.11
C ILE A 17 5.13 1.62 8.75
N GLU A 18 5.56 1.13 7.61
CA GLU A 18 6.87 1.37 7.03
C GLU A 18 6.70 1.84 5.58
N VAL A 19 7.10 3.07 5.29
CA VAL A 19 7.12 3.60 3.92
C VAL A 19 8.41 3.13 3.26
N LEU A 20 8.28 2.23 2.28
CA LEU A 20 9.41 1.64 1.57
C LEU A 20 9.89 2.54 0.42
N GLU A 21 8.96 3.18 -0.26
CA GLU A 21 9.23 4.03 -1.43
C GLU A 21 8.19 5.14 -1.49
N LEU A 22 8.62 6.37 -1.75
CA LEU A 22 7.75 7.50 -2.03
C LEU A 22 8.36 8.33 -3.16
N VAL A 23 7.61 8.43 -4.25
CA VAL A 23 7.89 9.27 -5.41
C VAL A 23 6.77 10.28 -5.50
N ASP A 24 7.10 11.56 -5.44
CA ASP A 24 6.15 12.66 -5.58
C ASP A 24 6.70 13.66 -6.61
N GLU A 25 6.53 13.30 -7.89
CA GLU A 25 6.90 14.14 -9.01
C GLU A 25 5.64 14.64 -9.72
N SER A 26 5.78 15.74 -10.49
CA SER A 26 4.64 16.36 -11.20
C SER A 26 3.96 15.43 -12.20
N SER A 27 4.69 14.49 -12.80
CA SER A 27 4.17 13.55 -13.80
C SER A 27 3.79 12.18 -13.22
N VAL A 28 4.33 11.83 -12.06
CA VAL A 28 4.12 10.54 -11.41
C VAL A 28 4.19 10.67 -9.88
N GLN A 29 3.17 10.13 -9.24
CA GLN A 29 3.17 9.91 -7.81
C GLN A 29 3.13 8.40 -7.56
N SER A 30 4.02 7.86 -6.74
CA SER A 30 4.06 6.45 -6.39
C SER A 30 4.38 6.28 -4.91
N ILE A 31 3.70 5.37 -4.24
CA ILE A 31 3.98 5.04 -2.84
C ILE A 31 3.96 3.53 -2.64
N ARG A 32 4.96 3.01 -1.94
CA ARG A 32 5.01 1.64 -1.44
C ARG A 32 5.06 1.65 0.07
N ILE A 33 4.12 0.94 0.68
CA ILE A 33 3.98 0.83 2.12
C ILE A 33 3.97 -0.64 2.49
N LYS A 34 4.70 -0.98 3.55
CA LYS A 34 4.54 -2.23 4.28
C LYS A 34 3.85 -1.90 5.60
N THR A 35 2.77 -2.60 5.88
CA THR A 35 2.03 -2.47 7.13
C THR A 35 2.01 -3.81 7.84
N LYS A 36 2.25 -3.80 9.15
CA LYS A 36 2.05 -4.96 10.01
C LYS A 36 0.73 -4.78 10.72
N LEU A 37 -0.09 -5.84 10.72
CA LEU A 37 -1.35 -5.86 11.45
C LEU A 37 -1.12 -6.35 12.89
N ILE A 38 -2.13 -6.18 13.73
CA ILE A 38 -2.08 -6.62 15.14
C ILE A 38 -1.96 -8.15 15.30
N ASP A 39 -2.36 -8.93 14.30
CA ASP A 39 -2.27 -10.39 14.27
C ASP A 39 -0.92 -10.90 13.74
N GLY A 40 0.03 -10.01 13.47
CA GLY A 40 1.35 -10.35 12.94
C GLY A 40 1.41 -10.44 11.42
N SER A 41 0.27 -10.51 10.72
CA SER A 41 0.19 -10.53 9.26
C SER A 41 0.71 -9.23 8.65
N VAL A 42 1.16 -9.30 7.40
CA VAL A 42 1.82 -8.19 6.69
C VAL A 42 1.09 -7.86 5.40
N LEU A 43 0.67 -6.61 5.27
CA LEU A 43 0.05 -6.07 4.07
C LEU A 43 1.00 -5.09 3.38
N PHE A 44 1.34 -5.41 2.14
CA PHE A 44 2.05 -4.53 1.22
C PHE A 44 1.05 -3.80 0.34
N ILE A 45 1.20 -2.48 0.28
CA ILE A 45 0.37 -1.58 -0.52
C ILE A 45 1.30 -0.88 -1.51
N HIS A 46 0.94 -0.91 -2.79
CA HIS A 46 1.62 -0.12 -3.82
C HIS A 46 0.58 0.63 -4.63
N GLU A 47 0.66 1.95 -4.62
CA GLU A 47 -0.20 2.82 -5.41
C GLU A 47 0.66 3.71 -6.31
N THR A 48 0.24 3.87 -7.57
CA THR A 48 0.90 4.73 -8.54
C THR A 48 -0.14 5.50 -9.34
N VAL A 49 -0.03 6.82 -9.33
CA VAL A 49 -0.86 7.76 -10.09
C VAL A 49 0.04 8.43 -11.12
N SER A 50 -0.36 8.41 -12.38
CA SER A 50 0.36 9.05 -13.48
C SER A 50 -0.62 9.53 -14.53
N GLU A 51 -0.12 10.26 -15.54
CA GLU A 51 -0.91 10.62 -16.73
C GLU A 51 -1.49 9.41 -17.46
N ARG A 52 -0.83 8.24 -17.36
CA ARG A 52 -1.27 6.99 -18.00
C ARG A 52 -2.40 6.27 -17.23
N GLY A 53 -2.82 6.83 -16.11
CA GLY A 53 -3.87 6.29 -15.26
C GLY A 53 -3.39 5.97 -13.85
N HIS A 54 -4.25 5.28 -13.12
CA HIS A 54 -4.12 4.96 -11.71
C HIS A 54 -4.00 3.45 -11.53
N LYS A 55 -2.94 3.03 -10.84
CA LYS A 55 -2.67 1.62 -10.52
C LYS A 55 -2.58 1.48 -9.02
N TYR A 56 -3.15 0.41 -8.50
CA TYR A 56 -2.93 0.02 -7.12
C TYR A 56 -2.88 -1.49 -6.99
N SER A 57 -2.12 -1.95 -6.01
CA SER A 57 -2.03 -3.35 -5.65
C SER A 57 -1.88 -3.54 -4.16
N TYR A 58 -2.46 -4.64 -3.70
CA TYR A 58 -2.42 -5.11 -2.33
C TYR A 58 -1.90 -6.54 -2.33
N HIS A 59 -0.96 -6.82 -1.45
CA HIS A 59 -0.39 -8.15 -1.25
C HIS A 59 -0.32 -8.43 0.23
N TRP A 60 -1.13 -9.38 0.69
CA TRP A 60 -1.31 -9.71 2.10
C TRP A 60 -0.77 -11.09 2.40
N GLN A 61 0.12 -11.19 3.37
CA GLN A 61 0.71 -12.43 3.85
C GLN A 61 0.42 -12.61 5.34
N ASP A 62 0.30 -13.86 5.79
CA ASP A 62 0.29 -14.16 7.22
C ASP A 62 1.69 -14.01 7.83
N GLU A 63 1.80 -14.29 9.13
CA GLU A 63 3.06 -14.22 9.89
C GLU A 63 4.13 -15.21 9.38
N ASP A 64 3.72 -16.30 8.74
CA ASP A 64 4.60 -17.32 8.14
C ASP A 64 4.99 -16.99 6.69
N ASN A 65 4.66 -15.78 6.22
CA ASN A 65 4.86 -15.28 4.85
C ASN A 65 4.01 -16.00 3.78
N LYS A 66 3.01 -16.79 4.17
CA LYS A 66 2.10 -17.44 3.23
C LYS A 66 1.12 -16.41 2.71
N LEU A 67 0.93 -16.42 1.38
CA LEU A 67 0.02 -15.51 0.70
C LEU A 67 -1.43 -15.78 1.12
N LEU A 68 -2.08 -14.76 1.68
CA LEU A 68 -3.52 -14.77 1.98
C LEU A 68 -4.32 -14.17 0.83
N LEU A 69 -3.89 -13.02 0.32
CA LEU A 69 -4.60 -12.31 -0.74
C LEU A 69 -3.62 -11.52 -1.62
N ARG A 70 -3.91 -11.48 -2.92
CA ARG A 70 -3.31 -10.53 -3.84
C ARG A 70 -4.39 -9.88 -4.68
N CYS A 71 -4.45 -8.55 -4.66
CA CYS A 71 -5.35 -7.76 -5.48
C CYS A 71 -4.54 -6.78 -6.32
N LEU A 72 -4.89 -6.65 -7.59
CA LEU A 72 -4.30 -5.69 -8.51
C LEU A 72 -5.44 -5.02 -9.28
N ARG A 73 -5.41 -3.69 -9.34
CA ARG A 73 -6.27 -2.95 -10.25
C ARG A 73 -5.49 -1.93 -11.03
N ASN A 74 -5.81 -1.86 -12.32
CA ASN A 74 -5.34 -0.83 -13.22
C ASN A 74 -6.57 -0.11 -13.76
N SER A 75 -6.70 1.17 -13.44
CA SER A 75 -7.69 2.05 -14.06
C SER A 75 -6.97 2.96 -15.04
N ARG A 76 -7.29 2.83 -16.32
CA ARG A 76 -6.92 3.85 -17.31
C ARG A 76 -7.97 4.94 -17.24
N LYS A 77 -7.54 6.20 -17.23
CA LYS A 77 -8.44 7.34 -17.46
C LYS A 77 -8.97 7.28 -18.89
#